data_AF-A0A2V7K519-F1
#
_entry.id   AF-A0A2V7K519-F1
#
_cell.length_a   1.000
_cell.length_b   1.000
_cell.length_c   1.000
_cell.angle_alpha   90.00
_cell.angle_beta   90.00
_cell.angle_gamma   90.00
#
_symmetry.space_group_name_H-M   'P 1'
#
loop_
_entity.id
_entity.type
_entity.pdbx_description
1 polymer ?
#
loop_
_entity_poly.entity_id
_entity_poly.type
_entity_poly.pdbx_seq_one_letter_code
_entity_poly.pdbx_strand_id
1 'polypeptide(L)'
;MLKLSLSSASSALTSPDSTAFNQGHQDDLSALTATVKANTAWSLKISGATATWGSSGLGARANKPVGDLAWSVTGGAPFNALSTSATGIASAGGTSGTTSTVSYRTAWNYTLDTPGTYTMDVVFTATAP
;
A
#
# COMPACT_ATOMS: atom_id res chain seq x y z
N MET A 1 25.76 5.91 1.67
CA MET A 1 24.97 5.20 0.65
C MET A 1 23.63 4.82 1.23
N LEU A 2 22.56 5.23 0.54
CA LEU A 2 21.18 4.83 0.84
C LEU A 2 20.71 3.85 -0.23
N LYS A 3 20.06 2.76 0.18
CA LYS A 3 19.43 1.80 -0.72
C LYS A 3 18.08 1.37 -0.16
N LEU A 4 17.04 1.47 -1.00
CA LEU A 4 15.74 0.87 -0.78
C LEU A 4 15.63 -0.39 -1.64
N SER A 5 15.02 -1.44 -1.11
CA SER A 5 14.68 -2.66 -1.85
C SER A 5 13.30 -3.13 -1.42
N LEU A 6 12.49 -3.56 -2.38
CA LEU A 6 11.17 -4.15 -2.13
C LEU A 6 11.25 -5.66 -2.38
N SER A 7 10.48 -6.46 -1.65
CA SER A 7 10.42 -7.91 -1.85
C SER A 7 9.82 -8.29 -3.21
N SER A 8 9.02 -7.40 -3.80
CA SER A 8 8.45 -7.52 -5.14
C SER A 8 8.20 -6.12 -5.73
N ALA A 9 8.12 -6.02 -7.05
CA ALA A 9 7.68 -4.81 -7.74
C ALA A 9 6.14 -4.68 -7.81
N SER A 10 5.42 -5.76 -7.50
CA SER A 10 3.96 -5.80 -7.50
C SER A 10 3.44 -6.70 -6.37
N SER A 11 2.34 -6.30 -5.73
CA SER A 11 1.60 -7.13 -4.77
C SER A 11 0.23 -7.47 -5.36
N ALA A 12 -0.05 -8.76 -5.50
CA ALA A 12 -1.39 -9.20 -5.86
C ALA A 12 -2.31 -9.05 -4.64
N LEU A 13 -3.44 -8.38 -4.81
CA LEU A 13 -4.45 -8.24 -3.76
C LEU A 13 -5.47 -9.37 -3.88
N THR A 14 -5.95 -9.85 -2.74
CA THR A 14 -6.99 -10.89 -2.70
C THR A 14 -8.28 -10.34 -3.30
N SER A 15 -8.87 -11.08 -4.23
CA SER A 15 -10.18 -10.71 -4.80
C SER A 15 -11.25 -10.76 -3.71
N PRO A 16 -12.17 -9.77 -3.65
CA PRO A 16 -13.21 -9.75 -2.62
C PRO A 16 -14.20 -10.89 -2.84
N ASP A 17 -14.61 -11.53 -1.75
CA ASP A 17 -15.76 -12.43 -1.70
C ASP A 17 -16.96 -11.73 -1.02
N SER A 18 -18.07 -12.45 -0.84
CA SER A 18 -19.24 -11.90 -0.15
C SER A 18 -18.96 -11.43 1.28
N THR A 19 -18.02 -12.07 1.98
CA THR A 19 -17.62 -11.68 3.34
C THR A 19 -16.91 -10.34 3.32
N ALA A 20 -15.96 -10.17 2.41
CA ALA A 20 -15.21 -8.94 2.22
C ALA A 20 -16.13 -7.75 1.93
N PHE A 21 -17.12 -7.93 1.05
CA PHE A 21 -18.10 -6.89 0.79
C PHE A 21 -19.05 -6.63 1.97
N ASN A 22 -19.47 -7.66 2.71
CA ASN A 22 -20.33 -7.50 3.89
C ASN A 22 -19.63 -6.71 5.02
N GLN A 23 -18.33 -6.93 5.22
CA GLN A 23 -17.52 -6.17 6.19
C GLN A 23 -16.96 -4.86 5.61
N GLY A 24 -17.12 -4.64 4.31
CA GLY A 24 -16.69 -3.43 3.59
C GLY A 24 -15.18 -3.37 3.29
N HIS A 25 -14.43 -4.45 3.49
CA HIS A 25 -13.00 -4.49 3.16
C HIS A 25 -12.43 -5.91 2.97
N GLN A 26 -11.28 -6.00 2.32
CA GLN A 26 -10.43 -7.19 2.24
C GLN A 26 -9.03 -6.84 2.77
N ASP A 27 -8.49 -7.67 3.66
CA ASP A 27 -7.13 -7.47 4.19
C ASP A 27 -6.15 -8.42 3.50
N ASP A 28 -4.99 -7.88 3.12
CA ASP A 28 -3.85 -8.58 2.56
C ASP A 28 -2.66 -8.36 3.51
N LEU A 29 -2.56 -9.21 4.53
CA LEU A 29 -1.53 -9.09 5.55
C LEU A 29 -0.17 -9.49 5.00
N SER A 30 0.87 -8.73 5.37
CA SER A 30 2.25 -8.98 4.92
C SER A 30 2.41 -9.01 3.38
N ALA A 31 1.63 -8.19 2.67
CA ALA A 31 1.61 -8.10 1.21
C ALA A 31 2.94 -7.67 0.56
N LEU A 32 3.78 -6.92 1.27
CA LEU A 32 5.07 -6.45 0.77
C LEU A 32 6.06 -6.24 1.92
N THR A 33 7.34 -6.36 1.62
CA THR A 33 8.41 -5.94 2.53
C THR A 33 9.28 -4.87 1.87
N ALA A 34 9.49 -3.75 2.56
CA ALA A 34 10.44 -2.72 2.18
C ALA A 34 11.67 -2.76 3.11
N THR A 35 12.87 -2.85 2.54
CA THR A 35 14.13 -2.90 3.29
C THR A 35 15.00 -1.70 2.95
N VAL A 36 15.41 -0.95 3.97
CA VAL A 36 16.34 0.18 3.86
C VAL A 36 17.72 -0.23 4.38
N LYS A 37 18.75 0.07 3.59
CA LYS A 37 20.15 0.04 4.01
C LYS A 37 20.72 1.45 3.92
N ALA A 38 21.38 1.90 4.99
CA ALA A 38 21.93 3.25 5.06
C ALA A 38 23.17 3.30 5.96
N ASN A 39 24.14 4.15 5.66
CA ASN A 39 25.28 4.43 6.55
C ASN A 39 25.09 5.72 7.37
N THR A 40 23.91 6.35 7.28
CA THR A 40 23.53 7.58 7.99
C THR A 40 22.05 7.47 8.39
N ALA A 41 21.53 8.48 9.09
CA ALA A 41 20.11 8.57 9.39
C ALA A 41 19.26 8.54 8.12
N TRP A 42 18.06 7.97 8.21
CA TRP A 42 17.16 7.84 7.07
C TRP A 42 15.69 7.89 7.48
N SER A 43 14.84 8.15 6.49
CA SER A 43 13.38 7.99 6.62
C SER A 43 12.80 7.27 5.40
N LEU A 44 11.78 6.45 5.64
CA LEU A 44 10.99 5.75 4.63
C LEU A 44 9.57 6.28 4.66
N LYS A 45 9.05 6.64 3.48
CA LYS A 45 7.70 7.15 3.27
C LYS A 45 6.92 6.30 2.27
N ILE A 46 5.60 6.36 2.36
CA ILE A 46 4.65 5.70 1.46
C ILE A 46 3.64 6.73 0.92
N SER A 47 3.24 6.59 -0.35
CA SER A 47 2.12 7.33 -0.97
C SER A 47 1.52 6.53 -2.12
N GLY A 48 0.32 6.89 -2.56
CA GLY A 48 -0.20 6.49 -3.87
C GLY A 48 0.34 7.41 -4.97
N ALA A 49 0.59 6.90 -6.17
CA ALA A 49 1.03 7.71 -7.30
C ALA A 49 -0.09 8.62 -7.85
N THR A 50 -1.34 8.14 -7.80
CA THR A 50 -2.52 8.82 -8.34
C THR A 50 -3.63 8.91 -7.29
N ALA A 51 -4.56 9.86 -7.46
CA ALA A 51 -5.68 10.04 -6.55
C ALA A 51 -6.78 8.98 -6.70
N THR A 52 -6.78 8.24 -7.81
CA THR A 52 -7.72 7.16 -8.11
C THR A 52 -6.99 5.93 -8.61
N TRP A 53 -7.61 4.77 -8.42
CA TRP A 53 -7.16 3.52 -9.02
C TRP A 53 -7.30 3.57 -10.54
N GLY A 54 -6.40 2.88 -11.24
CA GLY A 54 -6.64 2.48 -12.62
C GLY A 54 -7.71 1.38 -12.65
N SER A 55 -8.61 1.44 -13.63
CA SER A 55 -9.66 0.45 -13.80
C SER A 55 -9.77 -0.01 -15.25
N SER A 56 -10.12 -1.28 -15.45
CA SER A 56 -10.38 -1.85 -16.77
C SER A 56 -11.29 -3.08 -16.68
N GLY A 57 -11.77 -3.57 -17.82
CA GLY A 57 -12.65 -4.75 -17.89
C GLY A 57 -14.14 -4.39 -17.82
N LEU A 58 -14.92 -5.20 -17.09
CA LEU A 58 -16.40 -5.29 -17.10
C LEU A 58 -17.15 -4.06 -16.52
N GLY A 59 -16.68 -2.85 -16.83
CA GLY A 59 -17.26 -1.60 -16.30
C GLY A 59 -16.77 -1.28 -14.89
N ALA A 60 -15.57 -1.74 -14.50
CA ALA A 60 -14.94 -1.43 -13.23
C ALA A 60 -14.95 0.07 -12.93
N ARG A 61 -15.29 0.41 -11.68
CA ARG A 61 -15.45 1.78 -11.20
C ARG A 61 -14.23 2.65 -11.51
N ALA A 62 -14.42 3.61 -12.41
CA ALA A 62 -13.34 4.49 -12.88
C ALA A 62 -12.84 5.51 -11.84
N ASN A 63 -13.62 5.78 -10.79
CA ASN A 63 -13.33 6.81 -9.79
C ASN A 63 -13.15 6.22 -8.38
N LYS A 64 -12.65 4.99 -8.26
CA LYS A 64 -12.30 4.41 -6.95
C LYS A 64 -11.14 5.23 -6.35
N PRO A 65 -11.30 5.87 -5.19
CA PRO A 65 -10.29 6.78 -4.63
C PRO A 65 -9.09 6.03 -4.08
N VAL A 66 -7.92 6.68 -4.03
CA VAL A 66 -6.69 6.12 -3.47
C VAL A 66 -6.83 5.69 -2.01
N GLY A 67 -7.66 6.39 -1.25
CA GLY A 67 -7.95 6.08 0.15
C GLY A 67 -8.71 4.77 0.37
N ASP A 68 -9.28 4.18 -0.69
CA ASP A 68 -9.83 2.82 -0.62
C ASP A 68 -8.72 1.76 -0.50
N LEU A 69 -7.45 2.10 -0.76
CA LEU A 69 -6.32 1.33 -0.27
C LEU A 69 -5.86 1.94 1.05
N ALA A 70 -5.80 1.14 2.10
CA ALA A 70 -5.20 1.51 3.38
C ALA A 70 -4.00 0.59 3.66
N TRP A 71 -3.05 1.07 4.45
CA TRP A 71 -1.80 0.37 4.75
C TRP A 71 -1.53 0.30 6.24
N SER A 72 -0.76 -0.69 6.65
CA SER A 72 -0.25 -0.84 8.01
C SER A 72 1.13 -1.49 8.03
N VAL A 73 1.94 -1.11 9.01
CA VAL A 73 3.22 -1.76 9.33
C VAL A 73 3.19 -2.54 10.66
N THR A 74 2.00 -2.70 11.27
CA THR A 74 1.81 -3.42 12.55
C THR A 74 1.38 -4.88 12.35
N GLY A 75 1.27 -5.35 11.10
CA GLY A 75 0.76 -6.69 10.76
C GLY A 75 -0.77 -6.80 10.77
N GLY A 76 -1.49 -5.67 10.78
CA GLY A 76 -2.94 -5.60 10.81
C GLY A 76 -3.42 -4.20 11.19
N ALA A 77 -4.54 -4.09 11.91
CA ALA A 77 -5.03 -2.80 12.39
C ALA A 77 -4.02 -2.11 13.36
N PRO A 78 -4.03 -0.76 13.45
CA PRO A 78 -4.82 0.17 12.65
C PRO A 78 -4.30 0.31 11.22
N PHE A 79 -5.22 0.48 10.26
CA PHE A 79 -4.89 0.79 8.88
C PHE A 79 -5.04 2.29 8.62
N ASN A 80 -4.08 2.88 7.93
CA ASN A 80 -4.10 4.28 7.53
C ASN A 80 -4.49 4.36 6.05
N ALA A 81 -5.49 5.16 5.71
CA ALA A 81 -5.85 5.38 4.31
C ALA A 81 -4.64 5.91 3.53
N LEU A 82 -4.38 5.34 2.36
CA LEU A 82 -3.33 5.80 1.47
C LEU A 82 -3.74 7.16 0.89
N SER A 83 -2.75 8.02 0.69
CA SER A 83 -2.94 9.31 0.04
C SER A 83 -1.82 9.57 -0.95
N THR A 84 -2.01 10.53 -1.86
CA THR A 84 -0.94 10.99 -2.75
C THR A 84 0.14 11.80 -2.02
N SER A 85 -0.13 12.22 -0.78
CA SER A 85 0.87 12.85 0.09
C SER A 85 1.71 11.78 0.78
N ALA A 86 3.04 11.92 0.70
CA ALA A 86 3.98 10.98 1.29
C ALA A 86 3.95 11.03 2.82
N THR A 87 3.60 9.90 3.44
CA THR A 87 3.53 9.73 4.90
C THR A 87 4.67 8.84 5.38
N GLY A 88 5.28 9.19 6.52
CA GLY A 88 6.37 8.41 7.11
C GLY A 88 5.88 7.07 7.66
N ILE A 89 6.62 6.00 7.36
CA ILE A 89 6.34 4.64 7.89
C ILE A 89 7.48 4.09 8.75
N ALA A 90 8.71 4.59 8.57
CA ALA A 90 9.86 4.24 9.42
C ALA A 90 10.96 5.30 9.32
N SER A 91 11.78 5.41 10.36
CA SER A 91 13.03 6.18 10.37
C SER A 91 13.99 5.60 11.40
N ALA A 92 15.30 5.72 11.15
CA ALA A 92 16.34 5.31 12.09
C ALA A 92 17.70 5.96 11.75
N GLY A 93 18.72 5.63 12.55
CA GLY A 93 20.13 5.86 12.21
C GLY A 93 20.63 4.89 11.11
N GLY A 94 21.95 4.85 10.91
CA GLY A 94 22.57 3.90 9.98
C GLY A 94 22.16 2.45 10.26
N THR A 95 21.92 1.68 9.20
CA THR A 95 21.43 0.30 9.25
C THR A 95 21.98 -0.54 8.10
N SER A 96 22.28 -1.81 8.38
CA SER A 96 22.66 -2.81 7.36
C SER A 96 21.45 -3.44 6.67
N GLY A 97 20.22 -3.16 7.12
CA GLY A 97 18.98 -3.71 6.57
C GLY A 97 17.81 -3.65 7.53
N THR A 98 17.21 -2.48 7.74
CA THR A 98 15.95 -2.36 8.48
C THR A 98 14.78 -2.71 7.55
N THR A 99 13.88 -3.56 8.04
CA THR A 99 12.74 -4.08 7.28
C THR A 99 11.42 -3.54 7.83
N SER A 100 10.55 -3.07 6.94
CA SER A 100 9.16 -2.72 7.21
C SER A 100 8.24 -3.63 6.39
N THR A 101 7.50 -4.50 7.08
CA THR A 101 6.47 -5.34 6.45
C THR A 101 5.18 -4.54 6.35
N VAL A 102 4.66 -4.41 5.13
CA VAL A 102 3.45 -3.65 4.81
C VAL A 102 2.30 -4.61 4.57
N SER A 103 1.21 -4.38 5.27
CA SER A 103 -0.10 -5.02 5.06
C SER A 103 -1.04 -4.03 4.39
N TYR A 104 -1.92 -4.50 3.54
CA TYR A 104 -2.94 -3.67 2.89
C TYR A 104 -4.34 -4.04 3.35
N ARG A 105 -5.24 -3.05 3.29
CA ARG A 105 -6.68 -3.20 3.42
C ARG A 105 -7.32 -2.49 2.24
N THR A 106 -8.07 -3.22 1.43
CA THR A 106 -8.83 -2.66 0.32
C THR A 106 -10.28 -2.51 0.73
N ALA A 107 -10.83 -1.29 0.72
CA ALA A 107 -12.24 -1.04 0.97
C ALA A 107 -13.08 -1.49 -0.23
N TRP A 108 -14.23 -2.10 0.03
CA TRP A 108 -15.14 -2.63 -0.99
C TRP A 108 -16.58 -2.16 -0.75
N ASN A 109 -17.25 -1.73 -1.82
CA ASN A 109 -18.63 -1.29 -1.80
C ASN A 109 -19.45 -2.04 -2.86
N TYR A 110 -20.47 -2.79 -2.43
CA TYR A 110 -21.33 -3.59 -3.33
C TYR A 110 -21.95 -2.79 -4.48
N THR A 111 -22.35 -1.55 -4.23
CA THR A 111 -23.08 -0.72 -5.20
C THR A 111 -22.15 -0.06 -6.20
N LEU A 112 -20.96 0.36 -5.73
CA LEU A 112 -20.05 1.18 -6.52
C LEU A 112 -18.97 0.36 -7.20
N ASP A 113 -18.42 -0.65 -6.54
CA ASP A 113 -17.25 -1.39 -7.00
C ASP A 113 -17.67 -2.58 -7.88
N THR A 114 -18.03 -2.25 -9.12
CA THR A 114 -18.40 -3.20 -10.15
C THR A 114 -17.24 -4.14 -10.55
N PRO A 115 -17.54 -5.33 -11.09
CA PRO A 115 -16.51 -6.28 -11.50
C PRO A 115 -15.52 -5.74 -12.54
N GLY A 116 -14.26 -6.17 -12.42
CA GLY A 116 -13.18 -5.90 -13.37
C GLY A 116 -11.84 -5.82 -12.67
N THR A 117 -10.85 -5.25 -13.35
CA THR A 117 -9.47 -5.16 -12.84
C THR A 117 -9.21 -3.77 -12.29
N TYR A 118 -8.65 -3.71 -11.08
CA TYR A 118 -8.22 -2.49 -10.40
C TYR A 118 -6.72 -2.54 -10.15
N THR A 119 -6.01 -1.46 -10.45
CA THR A 119 -4.55 -1.34 -10.23
C THR A 119 -4.21 -0.01 -9.56
N MET A 120 -3.23 -0.02 -8.66
CA MET A 120 -2.74 1.18 -7.97
C MET A 120 -1.23 1.10 -7.83
N ASP A 121 -0.54 2.17 -8.22
CA ASP A 121 0.89 2.31 -7.97
C ASP A 121 1.11 2.89 -6.57
N VAL A 122 1.80 2.11 -5.73
CA VAL A 122 2.23 2.54 -4.39
C VAL A 122 3.70 2.89 -4.45
N VAL A 123 4.02 4.12 -4.05
CA VAL A 123 5.37 4.69 -4.09
C VAL A 123 6.01 4.60 -2.71
N PHE A 124 7.17 3.97 -2.64
CA PHE A 124 8.03 3.97 -1.46
C PHE A 124 9.24 4.85 -1.71
N THR A 125 9.46 5.81 -0.80
CA THR A 125 10.56 6.77 -0.92
C THR A 125 11.44 6.71 0.32
N ALA A 126 12.71 6.33 0.14
CA ALA A 126 13.72 6.43 1.17
C ALA A 126 14.53 7.72 0.98
N THR A 127 14.81 8.44 2.06
CA THR A 127 15.66 9.65 2.05
C THR A 127 16.70 9.57 3.15
N ALA A 128 17.83 10.24 2.94
CA ALA A 128 18.90 10.46 3.91
C ALA A 128 19.29 11.94 3.89
N PRO A 129 19.75 12.52 5.02
CA PRO A 129 20.26 13.90 5.08
C PRO A 129 21.49 14.12 4.19
#